data_AF-A0A4Q3ABB3-F1
#
_entry.id   AF-A0A4Q3ABB3-F1
#
_cell.length_a   1.000
_cell.length_b   1.000
_cell.length_c   1.000
_cell.angle_alpha   90.00
_cell.angle_beta   90.00
_cell.angle_gamma   90.00
#
_symmetry.space_group_name_H-M   'P 1'
#
loop_
_entity.id
_entity.type
_entity.pdbx_description
1 polymer ?
#
loop_
_entity_poly.entity_id
_entity_poly.type
_entity_poly.pdbx_seq_one_letter_code
_entity_poly.pdbx_strand_id
1 'polypeptide(L)'
;MLIKYLIDHPLVSHAVLGGTYALALTPIVGPSIAALIVSVLFFGREAGQREHQLKRTQPPIRAWIGAAFCLGWTRMNWLEWLTPTLAAIGVAILLG
;
A
#
# COMPACT_ATOMS: atom_id res chain seq x y z
N MET A 1 4.69 23.58 -7.51
CA MET A 1 5.90 22.75 -7.74
C MET A 1 5.82 21.39 -7.05
N LEU A 2 5.53 21.31 -5.74
CA LEU A 2 5.44 20.03 -5.02
C LEU A 2 4.31 19.09 -5.48
N ILE A 3 3.08 19.60 -5.63
CA ILE A 3 1.92 18.77 -6.06
C ILE A 3 2.19 18.11 -7.41
N LYS A 4 2.75 18.88 -8.37
CA LYS A 4 3.15 18.34 -9.67
C LYS A 4 4.19 17.23 -9.54
N TYR A 5 5.23 17.46 -8.74
CA TYR A 5 6.25 16.44 -8.47
C TYR A 5 5.67 15.14 -7.89
N LEU A 6 4.73 15.26 -6.95
CA LEU A 6 4.04 14.13 -6.34
C LEU A 6 3.19 13.37 -7.37
N ILE A 7 2.47 14.07 -8.24
CA ILE A 7 1.69 13.45 -9.33
C ILE A 7 2.62 12.69 -10.29
N ASP A 8 3.76 13.28 -10.64
CA ASP A 8 4.73 12.70 -11.58
C ASP A 8 5.51 11.52 -10.96
N HIS A 9 5.57 11.42 -9.62
CA HIS A 9 6.32 10.40 -8.89
C HIS A 9 5.41 9.61 -7.94
N PRO A 10 4.67 8.62 -8.45
CA PRO A 10 3.64 7.90 -7.68
C PRO A 10 4.21 7.22 -6.44
N LEU A 11 5.41 6.65 -6.50
CA LEU A 11 6.04 6.02 -5.32
C LEU A 11 6.30 7.03 -4.20
N VAL A 12 6.75 8.25 -4.53
CA VAL A 12 6.98 9.30 -3.53
C VAL A 12 5.65 9.72 -2.91
N SER A 13 4.61 9.88 -3.73
CA SER A 13 3.25 10.13 -3.22
C SER A 13 2.77 9.06 -2.27
N HIS A 14 2.97 7.77 -2.60
CA HIS A 14 2.59 6.67 -1.72
C HIS A 14 3.40 6.69 -0.43
N ALA A 15 4.71 6.96 -0.46
CA ALA A 15 5.53 7.10 0.74
C ALA A 15 4.99 8.20 1.68
N VAL A 16 4.69 9.39 1.12
CA VAL A 16 4.15 10.53 1.88
C VAL A 16 2.79 10.17 2.48
N LEU A 17 1.90 9.53 1.72
CA LEU A 17 0.59 9.11 2.22
C LEU A 17 0.72 8.05 3.32
N GLY A 18 1.58 7.04 3.14
CA GLY A 18 1.80 5.99 4.12
C GLY A 18 2.31 6.55 5.46
N GLY A 19 3.30 7.44 5.41
CA GLY A 19 3.83 8.10 6.60
C GLY A 19 2.81 9.01 7.27
N THR A 20 2.08 9.84 6.51
CA THR A 20 1.07 10.76 7.08
C THR A 20 -0.10 10.01 7.70
N TYR A 21 -0.58 8.92 7.09
CA TYR A 21 -1.62 8.08 7.67
C TYR A 21 -1.15 7.41 8.96
N ALA A 22 0.06 6.87 8.99
CA ALA A 22 0.62 6.27 10.20
C ALA A 22 0.75 7.29 11.34
N LEU A 23 1.26 8.50 11.04
CA LEU A 23 1.36 9.59 12.01
C LEU A 23 -0.01 9.97 12.58
N ALA A 24 -1.01 10.12 11.72
CA ALA A 24 -2.37 10.49 12.12
C ALA A 24 -3.06 9.41 12.98
N LEU A 25 -2.79 8.13 12.71
CA LEU A 25 -3.37 7.00 13.43
C LEU A 25 -2.65 6.68 14.75
N THR A 26 -1.35 7.00 14.85
CA THR A 26 -0.53 6.73 16.04
C THR A 26 -1.16 7.18 17.37
N PRO A 27 -1.74 8.39 17.52
CA PRO A 27 -2.36 8.79 18.80
C PRO A 27 -3.61 7.99 19.18
N ILE A 28 -4.19 7.22 18.26
CA ILE A 28 -5.43 6.46 18.48
C ILE A 28 -5.12 5.00 18.82
N VAL A 29 -4.17 4.39 18.09
CA VAL A 29 -3.92 2.94 18.16
C VAL A 29 -2.48 2.58 18.52
N GLY A 30 -1.61 3.57 18.71
CA GLY A 30 -0.18 3.37 18.89
C GLY A 30 0.57 3.15 17.57
N PRO A 31 1.91 3.37 17.56
CA PRO A 31 2.71 3.43 16.34
C PRO A 31 2.71 2.12 15.53
N SER A 32 2.88 0.98 16.19
CA SER A 32 2.97 -0.33 15.53
C SER A 32 1.65 -0.75 14.89
N ILE A 33 0.52 -0.51 15.57
CA ILE A 33 -0.81 -0.84 15.04
C ILE A 33 -1.16 0.12 13.90
N ALA A 34 -0.80 1.41 14.01
CA ALA A 34 -0.97 2.37 12.93
C ALA A 34 -0.23 1.93 11.66
N ALA A 35 1.02 1.49 11.78
CA ALA A 35 1.79 0.98 10.63
C ALA A 35 1.18 -0.28 10.01
N LEU A 36 0.67 -1.20 10.83
CA LEU A 36 -0.02 -2.40 10.35
C LEU A 36 -1.30 -2.03 9.57
N ILE A 37 -2.11 -1.11 10.09
CA ILE A 37 -3.33 -0.65 9.41
C ILE A 37 -3.00 -0.04 8.04
N VAL A 38 -1.96 0.80 7.97
CA VAL A 38 -1.50 1.37 6.70
C VAL A 38 -1.07 0.28 5.73
N SER A 39 -0.29 -0.71 6.17
CA SER A 39 0.11 -1.84 5.33
C SER A 39 -1.09 -2.59 4.75
N VAL A 40 -2.07 -2.92 5.59
CA VAL A 40 -3.28 -3.64 5.17
C VAL A 40 -4.11 -2.81 4.18
N LEU A 41 -4.24 -1.50 4.41
CA LEU A 41 -4.96 -0.59 3.53
C LEU A 41 -4.37 -0.57 2.11
N PHE A 42 -3.05 -0.39 2.01
CA PHE A 42 -2.38 -0.35 0.71
C PHE A 42 -2.29 -1.73 0.06
N PHE A 43 -2.18 -2.80 0.86
CA PHE A 43 -2.28 -4.17 0.35
C PHE A 43 -3.63 -4.42 -0.32
N GLY A 44 -4.72 -4.10 0.37
CA GLY A 44 -6.08 -4.31 -0.15
C GLY A 44 -6.36 -3.49 -1.41
N ARG A 45 -5.85 -2.27 -1.47
CA ARG A 45 -5.90 -1.42 -2.68
C ARG A 45 -5.24 -2.11 -3.88
N GLU A 46 -4.00 -2.61 -3.71
CA GLU A 46 -3.25 -3.25 -4.79
C GLU A 46 -3.83 -4.61 -5.18
N ALA A 47 -4.22 -5.42 -4.19
CA ALA A 47 -4.90 -6.69 -4.43
C ALA A 47 -6.19 -6.47 -5.25
N GLY A 48 -7.03 -5.51 -4.87
CA GLY A 48 -8.29 -5.23 -5.58
C GLY A 48 -8.07 -4.79 -7.03
N GLN A 49 -7.11 -3.88 -7.27
CA GLN A 49 -6.75 -3.47 -8.63
C GLN A 49 -6.22 -4.65 -9.44
N ARG A 50 -5.36 -5.48 -8.84
CA ARG A 50 -4.79 -6.64 -9.52
C ARG A 50 -5.84 -7.70 -9.84
N GLU A 51 -6.77 -7.95 -8.93
CA GLU A 51 -7.91 -8.85 -9.15
C GLU A 51 -8.71 -8.41 -10.37
N HIS A 52 -9.04 -7.12 -10.44
CA HIS A 52 -9.79 -6.55 -11.56
C HIS A 52 -9.06 -6.74 -12.91
N GLN A 53 -7.74 -6.58 -12.92
CA GLN A 53 -6.93 -6.83 -14.12
C GLN A 53 -6.92 -8.31 -14.51
N LEU A 54 -6.71 -9.22 -13.54
CA LEU A 54 -6.64 -10.66 -13.78
C LEU A 54 -7.96 -11.24 -14.30
N LYS A 55 -9.11 -10.71 -13.84
CA LYS A 55 -10.45 -11.09 -14.32
C LYS A 55 -10.64 -10.95 -15.84
N ARG A 56 -9.82 -10.14 -16.52
CA ARG A 56 -9.86 -10.00 -17.99
C ARG A 56 -9.29 -11.22 -18.73
N THR A 57 -8.48 -12.03 -18.06
CA THR A 57 -7.72 -13.13 -18.68
C THR A 57 -7.88 -14.46 -17.93
N GLN A 58 -8.53 -14.45 -16.76
CA GLN A 58 -8.65 -15.61 -15.87
C GLN A 58 -10.07 -15.72 -15.28
N PRO A 59 -10.52 -16.93 -14.94
CA PRO A 59 -11.76 -17.13 -14.19
C PRO A 59 -11.76 -16.37 -12.86
N PRO A 60 -12.93 -15.92 -12.36
CA PRO A 60 -13.04 -15.07 -11.17
C PRO A 60 -12.32 -15.59 -9.93
N ILE A 61 -12.44 -16.89 -9.64
CA ILE A 61 -11.79 -17.51 -8.47
C ILE A 61 -10.26 -17.46 -8.60
N ARG A 62 -9.71 -17.72 -9.78
CA ARG A 62 -8.26 -17.66 -10.02
C ARG A 62 -7.74 -16.23 -9.92
N ALA A 63 -8.49 -15.26 -10.44
CA ALA A 63 -8.15 -13.85 -10.32
C ALA A 63 -8.15 -13.38 -8.86
N TRP A 64 -9.14 -13.78 -8.06
CA TRP A 64 -9.22 -13.47 -6.64
C TRP A 64 -8.08 -14.12 -5.85
N ILE A 65 -7.83 -15.43 -6.03
CA ILE A 65 -6.70 -16.12 -5.38
C ILE A 65 -5.38 -15.46 -5.81
N GLY A 66 -5.22 -15.13 -7.09
CA GLY A 66 -4.02 -14.48 -7.59
C GLY A 66 -3.76 -13.12 -6.96
N ALA A 67 -4.79 -12.30 -6.84
CA ALA A 67 -4.70 -11.03 -6.16
C ALA A 67 -4.43 -11.17 -4.65
N ALA A 68 -5.19 -12.02 -3.95
CA ALA A 68 -5.16 -12.15 -2.50
C ALA A 68 -3.86 -12.79 -1.99
N PHE A 69 -3.28 -13.73 -2.75
CA PHE A 69 -2.05 -14.43 -2.38
C PHE A 69 -0.82 -13.94 -3.15
N CYS A 70 -0.90 -12.76 -3.76
CA CYS A 70 0.17 -12.15 -4.54
C CYS A 70 0.63 -12.95 -5.78
N LEU A 71 -0.13 -13.96 -6.22
CA LEU A 71 0.21 -14.74 -7.41
C LEU A 71 -0.08 -13.94 -8.67
N GLY A 72 0.97 -13.70 -9.45
CA GLY A 72 0.88 -12.89 -10.66
C GLY A 72 0.87 -11.39 -10.38
N TRP A 73 1.27 -10.94 -9.19
CA TRP A 73 1.60 -9.53 -8.96
C TRP A 73 2.78 -9.09 -9.81
N THR A 74 2.71 -7.86 -10.32
CA THR A 74 3.83 -7.24 -11.04
C THR A 74 4.78 -6.58 -10.05
N ARG A 75 5.99 -6.25 -10.51
CA ARG A 75 6.94 -5.45 -9.72
C ARG A 75 6.32 -4.15 -9.22
N MET A 76 5.49 -3.49 -10.03
CA MET A 76 4.85 -2.24 -9.64
C MET A 76 3.85 -2.43 -8.50
N ASN A 77 3.08 -3.52 -8.48
CA ASN A 77 2.17 -3.79 -7.36
C ASN A 77 2.92 -3.93 -6.03
N TRP A 78 4.06 -4.64 -6.05
CA TRP A 78 4.91 -4.74 -4.87
C TRP A 78 5.45 -3.37 -4.44
N LEU A 79 5.89 -2.53 -5.37
CA LEU A 79 6.39 -1.20 -5.03
C LEU A 79 5.28 -0.29 -4.48
N GLU A 80 4.09 -0.31 -5.07
CA GLU A 80 2.94 0.51 -4.66
C GLU A 80 2.38 0.09 -3.30
N TRP A 81 2.54 -1.17 -2.90
CA TRP A 81 2.23 -1.64 -1.53
C TRP A 81 3.37 -1.43 -0.53
N LEU A 82 4.62 -1.81 -0.87
CA LEU A 82 5.73 -1.77 0.07
C LEU A 82 6.18 -0.35 0.39
N THR A 83 6.14 0.57 -0.57
CA THR A 83 6.57 1.96 -0.36
C THR A 83 5.81 2.68 0.77
N PRO A 84 4.46 2.72 0.78
CA PRO A 84 3.72 3.30 1.90
C PRO A 84 3.88 2.50 3.19
N THR A 85 3.99 1.17 3.10
CA THR A 85 4.20 0.28 4.26
C THR A 85 5.51 0.59 4.97
N LEU A 86 6.61 0.73 4.22
CA LEU A 86 7.92 1.05 4.77
C LEU A 86 7.95 2.46 5.35
N ALA A 87 7.28 3.43 4.73
CA ALA A 87 7.16 4.77 5.28
C ALA A 87 6.40 4.76 6.62
N ALA A 88 5.32 3.99 6.71
CA ALA A 88 4.55 3.81 7.93
C ALA A 88 5.35 3.09 9.05
N ILE A 89 6.12 2.07 8.70
CA ILE A 89 7.05 1.41 9.64
C ILE A 89 8.12 2.39 10.13
N GLY A 90 8.65 3.24 9.23
CA GLY A 90 9.58 4.29 9.61
C GLY A 90 9.00 5.22 10.68
N VAL A 91 7.74 5.62 10.54
CA VAL A 91 7.02 6.39 11.57
C VAL A 91 6.93 5.60 12.88
N ALA A 92 6.59 4.32 12.81
CA ALA A 92 6.47 3.50 14.01
C ALA A 92 7.80 3.36 14.76
N ILE A 93 8.92 3.21 14.04
CA ILE A 93 10.26 3.15 14.60
C ILE A 93 10.68 4.49 15.23
N LEU A 94 10.25 5.61 14.65
CA LEU A 94 10.61 6.94 15.16
C LEU A 94 9.80 7.36 16.39
N LEU A 95 8.60 6.80 16.59
CA LEU A 95 7.68 7.19 17.66
C LEU A 95 7.49 6.12 18.75
N GLY A 96 7.95 4.89 18.53
CA GLY A 96 7.95 3.79 19.50
C GLY A 96 9.26 3.72 20.27
#